data_AF-A0A1L8MF70-F1
#
_entry.id   AF-A0A1L8MF70-F1
#
_cell.length_a   1.000
_cell.length_b   1.000
_cell.length_c   1.000
_cell.angle_alpha   90.00
_cell.angle_beta   90.00
_cell.angle_gamma   90.00
#
_symmetry.space_group_name_H-M   'P 1'
#
loop_
_entity.id
_entity.type
_entity.pdbx_description
1 polymer ?
#
loop_
_entity_poly.entity_id
_entity_poly.type
_entity_poly.pdbx_seq_one_letter_code
_entity_poly.pdbx_strand_id
1 'polypeptide(L)'
;MLTSFLNKFVKSKVYFTIETGQQGFTDQMMQLSAFYKLGRAAGFEYHHTRFVSTRSNPLVTSEKEAYGDIYDFLGITDYFSGFNRGEFEPDDVFEVNLSDAIVERENIQNFKALVQYVQKSVANALKEKESDAPKLFILRLERARPAPGKGKRQFFSLINASSKANKFSIGFKEIYNQHRAKKPFINNLNFDKTNVLIHIRQGDTAVVKTPWNAYIPVDKRRPDYLTENHRLEDITERYFDKFVDSIFTPEDYYTFWTSLAPYIQNDIQLKVFSDGYQRAIDAILNGGRLLPLTEEQKHELTVQKSNIDSDTFQCFHRLAYAECAVGESAHSLYQLVDSALRTDIIITAAQQRMLPKLIANYVPKGKPYVIVLYRNVMPDYSDITGADTSRFIYVNIDKPDFQNIVARLKET
;
A
#
# COMPACT_ATOMS: atom_id res chain seq x y z
N MET A 1 -22.55 -13.34 26.48
CA MET A 1 -23.33 -14.01 25.41
C MET A 1 -22.46 -14.59 24.27
N LEU A 2 -21.17 -14.23 24.12
CA LEU A 2 -20.27 -14.73 23.04
C LEU A 2 -19.66 -16.12 23.30
N THR A 3 -19.30 -16.44 24.54
CA THR A 3 -18.64 -17.71 24.90
C THR A 3 -19.60 -18.90 24.90
N SER A 4 -20.92 -18.70 25.01
CA SER A 4 -21.86 -19.82 25.11
C SER A 4 -22.16 -20.53 23.79
N PHE A 5 -21.85 -19.94 22.62
CA PHE A 5 -22.16 -20.57 21.33
C PHE A 5 -21.09 -21.59 20.91
N LEU A 6 -19.80 -21.30 21.13
CA LEU A 6 -18.71 -22.24 20.86
C LEU A 6 -18.49 -23.25 22.00
N ASN A 7 -18.59 -22.81 23.27
CA ASN A 7 -18.39 -23.71 24.42
C ASN A 7 -19.44 -24.82 24.53
N LYS A 8 -20.54 -24.76 23.79
CA LYS A 8 -21.57 -25.81 23.79
C LYS A 8 -21.27 -26.96 22.83
N PHE A 9 -20.34 -26.79 21.88
CA PHE A 9 -20.15 -27.73 20.77
C PHE A 9 -18.68 -28.15 20.52
N VAL A 10 -17.70 -27.52 21.17
CA VAL A 10 -16.27 -27.77 20.90
C VAL A 10 -15.50 -27.84 22.22
N LYS A 11 -14.90 -29.00 22.53
CA LYS A 11 -13.99 -29.17 23.68
C LYS A 11 -12.59 -28.59 23.41
N SER A 12 -12.15 -28.61 22.16
CA SER A 12 -10.83 -28.13 21.76
C SER A 12 -10.72 -26.61 21.75
N LYS A 13 -9.53 -26.11 22.11
CA LYS A 13 -9.18 -24.70 21.98
C LYS A 13 -8.95 -24.37 20.50
N VAL A 14 -9.51 -23.27 20.02
CA VAL A 14 -9.43 -22.86 18.60
C VAL A 14 -8.69 -21.53 18.48
N TYR A 15 -7.64 -21.52 17.65
CA TYR A 15 -6.85 -20.35 17.30
C TYR A 15 -7.11 -19.93 15.86
N PHE A 16 -6.71 -18.71 15.51
CA PHE A 16 -6.72 -18.24 14.12
C PHE A 16 -5.39 -17.64 13.71
N THR A 17 -5.00 -17.85 12.45
CA THR A 17 -3.90 -17.14 11.79
C THR A 17 -4.39 -16.47 10.51
N ILE A 18 -3.51 -15.73 9.84
CA ILE A 18 -3.82 -14.92 8.65
C ILE A 18 -2.85 -15.28 7.54
N GLU A 19 -3.34 -15.56 6.34
CA GLU A 19 -2.52 -15.73 5.14
C GLU A 19 -2.77 -14.59 4.14
N THR A 20 -1.73 -13.79 3.88
CA THR A 20 -1.87 -12.54 3.10
C THR A 20 -1.64 -12.68 1.59
N GLY A 21 -1.23 -13.85 1.09
CA GLY A 21 -0.90 -14.09 -0.33
C GLY A 21 0.31 -13.29 -0.85
N GLN A 22 0.62 -13.44 -2.15
CA GLN A 22 1.74 -12.76 -2.84
C GLN A 22 1.37 -11.36 -3.36
N GLN A 23 1.27 -10.40 -2.45
CA GLN A 23 0.95 -8.99 -2.74
C GLN A 23 1.99 -8.06 -2.07
N GLY A 24 1.95 -6.76 -2.37
CA GLY A 24 2.86 -5.79 -1.76
C GLY A 24 2.68 -5.68 -0.24
N PHE A 25 3.71 -5.29 0.51
CA PHE A 25 3.67 -5.32 1.97
C PHE A 25 2.53 -4.49 2.58
N THR A 26 2.19 -3.32 2.01
CA THR A 26 1.07 -2.51 2.52
C THR A 26 -0.30 -3.15 2.28
N ASP A 27 -0.46 -3.95 1.23
CA ASP A 27 -1.66 -4.77 1.04
C ASP A 27 -1.71 -5.90 2.07
N GLN A 28 -0.57 -6.52 2.38
CA GLN A 28 -0.46 -7.57 3.40
C GLN A 28 -0.78 -6.97 4.79
N MET A 29 -0.32 -5.76 5.08
CA MET A 29 -0.65 -5.01 6.29
C MET A 29 -2.15 -4.70 6.41
N MET A 30 -2.79 -4.28 5.33
CA MET A 30 -4.25 -4.08 5.31
C MET A 30 -4.99 -5.38 5.65
N GLN A 31 -4.60 -6.50 5.03
CA GLN A 31 -5.17 -7.82 5.32
C GLN A 31 -4.94 -8.21 6.78
N LEU A 32 -3.71 -8.08 7.29
CA LEU A 32 -3.38 -8.34 8.69
C LEU A 32 -4.27 -7.54 9.63
N SER A 33 -4.35 -6.22 9.45
CA SER A 33 -5.15 -5.37 10.33
C SER A 33 -6.62 -5.75 10.33
N ALA A 34 -7.22 -6.01 9.16
CA ALA A 34 -8.65 -6.27 9.09
C ALA A 34 -9.00 -7.68 9.59
N PHE A 35 -8.23 -8.70 9.19
CA PHE A 35 -8.49 -10.08 9.59
C PHE A 35 -8.16 -10.30 11.06
N TYR A 36 -7.18 -9.59 11.62
CA TYR A 36 -6.94 -9.60 13.06
C TYR A 36 -8.16 -9.07 13.82
N LYS A 37 -8.71 -7.92 13.41
CA LYS A 37 -9.94 -7.36 14.00
C LYS A 37 -11.10 -8.35 13.90
N LEU A 38 -11.28 -8.98 12.74
CA LEU A 38 -12.36 -9.94 12.50
C LEU A 38 -12.23 -11.21 13.36
N GLY A 39 -11.06 -11.85 13.38
CA GLY A 39 -10.82 -13.06 14.18
C GLY A 39 -10.95 -12.81 15.68
N ARG A 40 -10.43 -11.67 16.17
CA ARG A 40 -10.62 -11.25 17.57
C ARG A 40 -12.08 -10.93 17.90
N ALA A 41 -12.81 -10.26 17.00
CA ALA A 41 -14.23 -9.97 17.18
C ALA A 41 -15.11 -11.24 17.16
N ALA A 42 -14.69 -12.27 16.42
CA ALA A 42 -15.33 -13.58 16.43
C ALA A 42 -15.04 -14.39 17.72
N GLY A 43 -14.11 -13.93 18.56
CA GLY A 43 -13.82 -14.50 19.88
C GLY A 43 -12.64 -15.47 19.90
N PHE A 44 -11.86 -15.54 18.82
CA PHE A 44 -10.72 -16.46 18.72
C PHE A 44 -9.40 -15.79 19.14
N GLU A 45 -8.47 -16.60 19.63
CA GLU A 45 -7.13 -16.17 19.98
C GLU A 45 -6.21 -16.21 18.76
N TYR A 46 -5.40 -15.16 18.56
CA TYR A 46 -4.50 -15.07 17.42
C TYR A 46 -3.26 -15.96 17.62
N HIS A 47 -2.93 -16.74 16.61
CA HIS A 47 -1.67 -17.45 16.44
C HIS A 47 -0.89 -16.79 15.30
N HIS A 48 0.33 -16.36 15.57
CA HIS A 48 1.14 -15.71 14.54
C HIS A 48 1.90 -16.71 13.67
N THR A 49 1.64 -16.66 12.37
CA THR A 49 2.50 -17.24 11.34
C THR A 49 3.29 -16.12 10.68
N ARG A 50 4.60 -16.29 10.51
CA ARG A 50 5.50 -15.24 10.00
C ARG A 50 5.03 -14.74 8.62
N PHE A 51 4.92 -13.42 8.47
CA PHE A 51 4.67 -12.79 7.17
C PHE A 51 5.97 -12.67 6.39
N VAL A 52 5.90 -12.87 5.07
CA VAL A 52 7.01 -12.63 4.16
C VAL A 52 6.51 -11.76 3.01
N SER A 53 7.19 -10.64 2.76
CA SER A 53 6.88 -9.76 1.64
C SER A 53 7.82 -10.01 0.47
N THR A 54 7.54 -11.06 -0.32
CA THR A 54 8.40 -11.43 -1.46
C THR A 54 8.57 -10.31 -2.49
N ARG A 55 7.59 -9.41 -2.63
CA ARG A 55 7.63 -8.27 -3.57
C ARG A 55 8.34 -7.03 -3.03
N SER A 56 8.57 -6.96 -1.72
CA SER A 56 9.20 -5.81 -1.06
C SER A 56 10.50 -6.17 -0.35
N ASN A 57 10.92 -7.44 -0.45
CA ASN A 57 12.26 -7.86 -0.06
C ASN A 57 13.27 -7.32 -1.08
N PRO A 58 14.42 -6.79 -0.63
CA PRO A 58 15.49 -6.35 -1.52
C PRO A 58 15.88 -7.45 -2.50
N LEU A 59 15.97 -7.10 -3.79
CA LEU A 59 16.48 -7.98 -4.84
C LEU A 59 18.01 -8.16 -4.79
N VAL A 60 18.71 -7.33 -4.01
CA VAL A 60 20.17 -7.29 -3.96
C VAL A 60 20.62 -7.42 -2.50
N THR A 61 21.23 -8.57 -2.18
CA THR A 61 21.77 -8.94 -0.86
C THR A 61 23.22 -8.51 -0.65
N SER A 62 23.82 -7.76 -1.59
CA SER A 62 25.21 -7.32 -1.47
C SER A 62 25.41 -6.26 -0.39
N GLU A 63 24.36 -5.51 -0.05
CA GLU A 63 24.32 -4.73 1.17
C GLU A 63 23.71 -5.62 2.26
N LYS A 64 24.53 -6.00 3.25
CA LYS A 64 24.02 -6.57 4.49
C LYS A 64 23.18 -5.51 5.19
N GLU A 65 21.94 -5.36 4.78
CA GLU A 65 21.01 -4.48 5.47
C GLU A 65 20.76 -5.03 6.87
N ALA A 66 20.56 -4.14 7.85
CA ALA A 66 20.37 -4.49 9.25
C ALA A 66 19.08 -5.29 9.52
N TYR A 67 18.23 -5.47 8.52
CA TYR A 67 16.90 -6.08 8.60
C TYR A 67 16.78 -7.23 7.59
N GLY A 68 16.11 -8.32 7.98
CA GLY A 68 15.89 -9.47 7.10
C GLY A 68 14.75 -9.24 6.10
N ASP A 69 13.77 -8.41 6.46
CA ASP A 69 12.67 -7.96 5.62
C ASP A 69 12.06 -6.63 6.15
N ILE A 70 11.06 -6.10 5.45
CA ILE A 70 10.34 -4.88 5.85
C ILE A 70 9.57 -5.01 7.18
N TYR A 71 9.15 -6.21 7.57
CA TYR A 71 8.44 -6.43 8.83
C TYR A 71 9.38 -6.44 10.03
N ASP A 72 10.61 -6.88 9.83
CA ASP A 72 11.70 -6.76 10.80
C ASP A 72 12.00 -5.28 11.06
N PHE A 73 12.11 -4.47 10.00
CA PHE A 73 12.30 -3.01 10.11
C PHE A 73 11.15 -2.33 10.88
N LEU A 74 9.92 -2.75 10.63
CA LEU A 74 8.73 -2.21 11.29
C LEU A 74 8.52 -2.72 12.73
N GLY A 75 9.35 -3.67 13.20
CA GLY A 75 9.21 -4.31 14.51
C GLY A 75 8.02 -5.26 14.63
N ILE A 76 7.35 -5.59 13.52
CA ILE A 76 6.19 -6.48 13.47
C ILE A 76 6.60 -7.90 13.83
N THR A 77 7.72 -8.39 13.29
CA THR A 77 8.22 -9.74 13.56
C THR A 77 8.46 -9.93 15.06
N ASP A 78 9.17 -9.00 15.69
CA ASP A 78 9.46 -9.05 17.12
C ASP A 78 8.18 -9.00 17.95
N TYR A 79 7.26 -8.07 17.65
CA TYR A 79 6.01 -7.92 18.39
C TYR A 79 5.14 -9.18 18.33
N PHE A 80 4.96 -9.74 17.13
CA PHE A 80 4.07 -10.88 16.94
C PHE A 80 4.69 -12.23 17.34
N SER A 81 6.01 -12.30 17.55
CA SER A 81 6.68 -13.52 18.03
C SER A 81 6.07 -14.08 19.32
N GLY A 82 5.60 -13.20 20.22
CA GLY A 82 4.93 -13.58 21.48
C GLY A 82 3.55 -14.22 21.31
N PHE A 83 2.99 -14.22 20.10
CA PHE A 83 1.71 -14.84 19.76
C PHE A 83 1.89 -16.20 19.06
N ASN A 84 3.11 -16.71 18.96
CA ASN A 84 3.34 -18.07 18.49
C ASN A 84 2.88 -19.08 19.58
N ARG A 85 2.14 -20.11 19.16
CA ARG A 85 1.55 -21.13 20.03
C ARG A 85 2.10 -22.54 19.75
N GLY A 86 3.19 -22.64 18.98
CA GLY A 86 3.76 -23.90 18.52
C GLY A 86 3.20 -24.32 17.16
N GLU A 87 3.54 -25.55 16.77
CA GLU A 87 3.09 -26.16 15.52
C GLU A 87 1.71 -26.80 15.69
N PHE A 88 0.97 -26.88 14.59
CA PHE A 88 -0.33 -27.54 14.51
C PHE A 88 -0.23 -28.67 13.48
N GLU A 89 -0.80 -29.82 13.79
CA GLU A 89 -0.86 -30.94 12.84
C GLU A 89 -1.71 -30.54 11.63
N PRO A 90 -1.38 -31.00 10.40
CA PRO A 90 -2.14 -30.65 9.20
C PRO A 90 -3.64 -30.96 9.31
N ASP A 91 -4.01 -32.03 10.00
CA ASP A 91 -5.40 -32.43 10.22
C ASP A 91 -6.14 -31.51 11.21
N ASP A 92 -5.43 -30.67 11.95
CA ASP A 92 -5.97 -29.69 12.89
C ASP A 92 -6.07 -28.29 12.27
N VAL A 93 -5.64 -28.14 11.02
CA VAL A 93 -5.66 -26.88 10.27
C VAL A 93 -6.76 -26.89 9.21
N PHE A 94 -7.54 -25.81 9.14
CA PHE A 94 -8.54 -25.61 8.08
C PHE A 94 -8.64 -24.15 7.65
N GLU A 95 -9.31 -23.89 6.54
CA GLU A 95 -9.39 -22.54 5.96
C GLU A 95 -10.78 -21.91 6.15
N VAL A 96 -10.80 -20.61 6.39
CA VAL A 96 -12.00 -19.77 6.29
C VAL A 96 -11.73 -18.67 5.26
N ASN A 97 -12.35 -18.85 4.09
CA ASN A 97 -12.18 -17.96 2.95
C ASN A 97 -13.05 -16.71 3.06
N LEU A 98 -12.53 -15.59 2.58
CA LEU A 98 -13.23 -14.32 2.46
C LEU A 98 -13.10 -13.79 1.03
N SER A 99 -14.21 -13.32 0.46
CA SER A 99 -14.26 -12.66 -0.84
C SER A 99 -15.53 -11.82 -0.94
N ASP A 100 -15.56 -10.89 -1.90
CA ASP A 100 -16.78 -10.13 -2.17
C ASP A 100 -17.91 -11.03 -2.70
N ALA A 101 -17.57 -12.09 -3.43
CA ALA A 101 -18.54 -13.10 -3.86
C ALA A 101 -19.20 -13.80 -2.66
N ILE A 102 -18.44 -14.09 -1.59
CA ILE A 102 -18.98 -14.62 -0.34
C ILE A 102 -19.87 -13.58 0.35
N VAL A 103 -19.45 -12.31 0.41
CA VAL A 103 -20.27 -11.22 0.98
C VAL A 103 -21.62 -11.12 0.26
N GLU A 104 -21.62 -11.15 -1.07
CA GLU A 104 -22.83 -11.09 -1.89
C GLU A 104 -23.69 -12.35 -1.71
N ARG A 105 -23.09 -13.55 -1.84
CA ARG A 105 -23.80 -14.84 -1.73
C ARG A 105 -24.44 -15.07 -0.36
N GLU A 106 -23.73 -14.73 0.71
CA GLU A 106 -24.20 -14.90 2.09
C GLU A 106 -24.99 -13.69 2.59
N ASN A 107 -25.22 -12.68 1.73
CA ASN A 107 -25.96 -11.44 2.04
C ASN A 107 -25.41 -10.72 3.29
N ILE A 108 -24.08 -10.57 3.37
CA ILE A 108 -23.40 -9.98 4.53
C ILE A 108 -23.47 -8.45 4.46
N GLN A 109 -24.43 -7.87 5.18
CA GLN A 109 -24.70 -6.43 5.12
C GLN A 109 -23.89 -5.56 6.11
N ASN A 110 -23.25 -6.17 7.11
CA ASN A 110 -22.54 -5.42 8.16
C ASN A 110 -21.47 -6.27 8.87
N PHE A 111 -20.64 -5.62 9.67
CA PHE A 111 -19.58 -6.29 10.44
C PHE A 111 -20.09 -7.39 11.38
N LYS A 112 -21.28 -7.24 11.98
CA LYS A 112 -21.85 -8.27 12.87
C LYS A 112 -22.19 -9.54 12.07
N ALA A 113 -22.78 -9.39 10.89
CA ALA A 113 -23.06 -10.50 9.99
C ALA A 113 -21.76 -11.18 9.53
N LEU A 114 -20.70 -10.41 9.26
CA LEU A 114 -19.38 -10.95 8.90
C LEU A 114 -18.76 -11.77 10.04
N VAL A 115 -18.86 -11.29 11.28
CA VAL A 115 -18.44 -12.05 12.48
C VAL A 115 -19.22 -13.35 12.61
N GLN A 116 -20.55 -13.32 12.44
CA GLN A 116 -21.40 -14.50 12.51
C GLN A 116 -21.07 -15.52 11.40
N TYR A 117 -20.74 -15.04 10.20
CA TYR A 117 -20.27 -15.89 9.11
C TYR A 117 -19.01 -16.67 9.51
N VAL A 118 -17.97 -15.98 10.01
CA VAL A 118 -16.74 -16.64 10.47
C VAL A 118 -17.02 -17.66 11.57
N GLN A 119 -17.83 -17.30 12.56
CA GLN A 119 -18.21 -18.20 13.66
C GLN A 119 -18.94 -19.45 13.14
N LYS A 120 -19.87 -19.30 12.19
CA LYS A 120 -20.59 -20.41 11.56
C LYS A 120 -19.65 -21.30 10.75
N SER A 121 -18.74 -20.73 9.98
CA SER A 121 -17.76 -21.47 9.18
C SER A 121 -16.84 -22.32 10.06
N VAL A 122 -16.34 -21.72 11.15
CA VAL A 122 -15.52 -22.44 12.15
C VAL A 122 -16.32 -23.55 12.82
N ALA A 123 -17.53 -23.26 13.30
CA ALA A 123 -18.37 -24.27 13.95
C ALA A 123 -18.70 -25.45 13.03
N ASN A 124 -18.92 -25.20 11.73
CA ASN A 124 -19.18 -26.25 10.76
C ASN A 124 -17.95 -27.13 10.52
N ALA A 125 -16.75 -26.55 10.38
CA ALA A 125 -15.51 -27.30 10.20
C ALA A 125 -15.17 -28.19 11.42
N LEU A 126 -15.57 -27.77 12.62
CA LEU A 126 -15.30 -28.50 13.86
C LEU A 126 -16.27 -29.64 14.14
N LYS A 127 -17.49 -29.60 13.59
CA LYS A 127 -18.49 -30.68 13.78
C LYS A 127 -18.03 -32.03 13.24
N GLU A 128 -17.08 -32.04 12.32
CA GLU A 128 -16.60 -33.24 11.64
C GLU A 128 -15.45 -33.95 12.40
N LYS A 129 -14.96 -33.38 13.52
CA LYS A 129 -13.77 -33.89 14.23
C LYS A 129 -13.94 -33.81 15.76
N GLU A 130 -14.36 -34.90 16.39
CA GLU A 130 -14.26 -35.05 17.85
C GLU A 130 -12.78 -35.23 18.24
N SER A 131 -12.11 -34.13 18.59
CA SER A 131 -10.74 -34.16 19.10
C SER A 131 -10.54 -33.03 20.11
N ASP A 132 -9.83 -33.36 21.19
CA ASP A 132 -9.38 -32.40 22.22
C ASP A 132 -8.13 -31.62 21.77
N ALA A 133 -7.51 -31.99 20.64
CA ALA A 133 -6.33 -31.32 20.11
C ALA A 133 -6.65 -29.86 19.72
N PRO A 134 -5.77 -28.89 20.00
CA PRO A 134 -5.95 -27.52 19.58
C PRO A 134 -6.10 -27.40 18.05
N LYS A 135 -7.07 -26.59 17.62
CA LYS A 135 -7.35 -26.37 16.18
C LYS A 135 -6.88 -24.99 15.75
N LEU A 136 -6.49 -24.88 14.49
CA LEU A 136 -6.11 -23.61 13.86
C LEU A 136 -6.95 -23.40 12.60
N PHE A 137 -7.55 -22.23 12.46
CA PHE A 137 -8.09 -21.83 11.16
C PHE A 137 -7.33 -20.67 10.54
N ILE A 138 -7.21 -20.71 9.22
CA ILE A 138 -6.53 -19.68 8.43
C ILE A 138 -7.58 -18.75 7.85
N LEU A 139 -7.58 -17.49 8.28
CA LEU A 139 -8.31 -16.42 7.60
C LEU A 139 -7.53 -15.96 6.38
N ARG A 140 -8.13 -16.08 5.21
CA ARG A 140 -7.48 -15.78 3.93
C ARG A 140 -8.47 -15.22 2.92
N LEU A 141 -7.94 -14.54 1.91
CA LEU A 141 -8.72 -14.27 0.70
C LEU A 141 -8.88 -15.55 -0.12
N GLU A 142 -10.07 -15.71 -0.70
CA GLU A 142 -10.36 -16.78 -1.64
C GLU A 142 -9.40 -16.70 -2.83
N ARG A 143 -8.77 -17.83 -3.18
CA ARG A 143 -7.78 -17.93 -4.27
C ARG A 143 -8.42 -17.85 -5.67
N ALA A 144 -9.75 -17.97 -5.77
CA ALA A 144 -10.47 -17.89 -7.03
C ALA A 144 -10.30 -16.49 -7.65
N ARG A 145 -10.26 -16.43 -9.00
CA ARG A 145 -9.99 -15.19 -9.76
C ARG A 145 -10.84 -14.04 -9.20
N PRO A 146 -10.24 -12.88 -8.87
CA PRO A 146 -11.04 -11.72 -8.50
C PRO A 146 -12.04 -11.49 -9.62
N ALA A 147 -13.32 -11.35 -9.29
CA ALA A 147 -14.34 -11.02 -10.27
C ALA A 147 -13.83 -9.83 -11.10
N PRO A 148 -13.76 -9.93 -12.43
CA PRO A 148 -13.25 -8.86 -13.26
C PRO A 148 -14.08 -7.60 -13.01
N GLY A 149 -13.42 -6.49 -12.68
CA GLY A 149 -14.03 -5.16 -12.76
C GLY A 149 -14.60 -4.55 -11.46
N LYS A 150 -14.65 -5.24 -10.33
CA LYS A 150 -15.09 -4.62 -9.06
C LYS A 150 -13.94 -4.52 -8.05
N GLY A 151 -13.13 -3.47 -8.20
CA GLY A 151 -12.03 -3.14 -7.27
C GLY A 151 -12.45 -2.70 -5.86
N LYS A 152 -13.71 -2.96 -5.47
CA LYS A 152 -14.23 -2.67 -4.13
C LYS A 152 -14.20 -3.96 -3.34
N ARG A 153 -13.19 -4.12 -2.48
CA ARG A 153 -13.18 -5.19 -1.47
C ARG A 153 -14.17 -4.82 -0.37
N GLN A 154 -15.47 -5.04 -0.63
CA GLN A 154 -16.59 -4.65 0.23
C GLN A 154 -16.38 -5.12 1.67
N PHE A 155 -15.82 -6.32 1.87
CA PHE A 155 -15.56 -6.83 3.22
C PHE A 155 -14.59 -5.95 4.03
N PHE A 156 -13.58 -5.32 3.40
CA PHE A 156 -12.68 -4.39 4.12
C PHE A 156 -13.45 -3.17 4.60
N SER A 157 -14.31 -2.61 3.75
CA SER A 157 -15.17 -1.49 4.11
C SER A 157 -16.11 -1.84 5.26
N LEU A 158 -16.68 -3.06 5.28
CA LEU A 158 -17.51 -3.53 6.39
C LEU A 158 -16.75 -3.55 7.72
N ILE A 159 -15.48 -3.97 7.71
CA ILE A 159 -14.62 -4.02 8.90
C ILE A 159 -14.23 -2.59 9.32
N ASN A 160 -13.75 -1.78 8.38
CA ASN A 160 -13.21 -0.45 8.63
C ASN A 160 -14.27 0.58 9.06
N ALA A 161 -15.52 0.41 8.62
CA ALA A 161 -16.64 1.27 9.04
C ALA A 161 -17.14 0.95 10.46
N SER A 162 -16.76 -0.18 11.05
CA SER A 162 -17.32 -0.62 12.34
C SER A 162 -16.54 -0.10 13.54
N SER A 163 -17.16 0.76 14.36
CA SER A 163 -16.61 1.17 15.66
C SER A 163 -16.36 -0.02 16.61
N LYS A 164 -17.07 -1.14 16.44
CA LYS A 164 -16.84 -2.38 17.19
C LYS A 164 -15.53 -3.06 16.79
N ALA A 165 -15.17 -3.02 15.51
CA ALA A 165 -13.89 -3.56 15.02
C ALA A 165 -12.70 -2.77 15.58
N ASN A 166 -12.86 -1.46 15.79
CA ASN A 166 -11.79 -0.60 16.28
C ASN A 166 -11.27 -0.98 17.67
N LYS A 167 -12.07 -1.69 18.49
CA LYS A 167 -11.64 -2.23 19.80
C LYS A 167 -10.51 -3.27 19.69
N PHE A 168 -10.33 -3.85 18.51
CA PHE A 168 -9.33 -4.88 18.22
C PHE A 168 -8.22 -4.36 17.31
N SER A 169 -8.06 -3.04 17.19
CA SER A 169 -7.01 -2.44 16.37
C SER A 169 -5.63 -2.75 16.95
N ILE A 170 -4.67 -2.99 16.07
CA ILE A 170 -3.26 -3.15 16.43
C ILE A 170 -2.63 -1.77 16.52
N GLY A 171 -1.91 -1.48 17.60
CA GLY A 171 -1.16 -0.24 17.79
C GLY A 171 0.14 -0.24 16.97
N PHE A 172 0.03 -0.18 15.64
CA PHE A 172 1.20 -0.30 14.76
C PHE A 172 2.21 0.84 14.94
N LYS A 173 1.76 2.08 15.19
CA LYS A 173 2.66 3.21 15.49
C LYS A 173 3.42 2.99 16.79
N GLU A 174 2.77 2.46 17.81
CA GLU A 174 3.40 2.15 19.09
C GLU A 174 4.46 1.04 18.92
N ILE A 175 4.12 -0.03 18.18
CA ILE A 175 5.06 -1.12 17.85
C ILE A 175 6.30 -0.58 17.16
N TYR A 176 6.10 0.22 16.10
CA TYR A 176 7.20 0.81 15.33
C TYR A 176 8.06 1.75 16.18
N ASN A 177 7.45 2.64 16.97
CA ASN A 177 8.19 3.57 17.83
C ASN A 177 9.02 2.83 18.90
N GLN A 178 8.46 1.78 19.51
CA GLN A 178 9.18 0.95 20.48
C GLN A 178 10.35 0.19 19.85
N HIS A 179 10.17 -0.35 18.64
CA HIS A 179 11.24 -1.02 17.91
C HIS A 179 12.34 -0.02 17.52
N ARG A 180 11.97 1.14 16.96
CA ARG A 180 12.90 2.19 16.55
C ARG A 180 13.70 2.76 17.72
N ALA A 181 13.13 2.83 18.92
CA ALA A 181 13.86 3.24 20.12
C ALA A 181 14.99 2.26 20.49
N LYS A 182 14.84 0.97 20.18
CA LYS A 182 15.85 -0.07 20.39
C LYS A 182 16.85 -0.18 19.23
N LYS A 183 16.36 -0.01 18.01
CA LYS A 183 17.15 -0.04 16.76
C LYS A 183 16.88 1.24 15.95
N PRO A 184 17.58 2.34 16.25
CA PRO A 184 17.37 3.60 15.55
C PRO A 184 17.73 3.49 14.07
N PHE A 185 16.85 4.00 13.21
CA PHE A 185 17.14 4.21 11.79
C PHE A 185 17.48 5.68 11.53
N ILE A 186 18.65 5.94 10.96
CA ILE A 186 19.09 7.31 10.69
C ILE A 186 18.35 7.82 9.46
N ASN A 187 17.54 8.85 9.66
CA ASN A 187 16.84 9.56 8.61
C ASN A 187 17.02 11.06 8.87
N ASN A 188 17.46 11.80 7.86
CA ASN A 188 17.85 13.22 7.96
C ASN A 188 16.66 14.18 8.04
N LEU A 189 15.56 13.81 8.71
CA LEU A 189 14.44 14.72 8.94
C LEU A 189 14.75 15.70 10.06
N ASN A 190 14.52 16.99 9.80
CA ASN A 190 14.62 18.06 10.77
C ASN A 190 13.22 18.34 11.35
N PHE A 191 13.03 18.03 12.64
CA PHE A 191 11.75 18.20 13.33
C PHE A 191 11.40 19.65 13.68
N ASP A 192 12.34 20.59 13.51
CA ASP A 192 12.08 22.02 13.65
C ASP A 192 11.47 22.62 12.37
N LYS A 193 11.48 21.87 11.27
CA LYS A 193 10.89 22.25 9.98
C LYS A 193 9.57 21.54 9.75
N THR A 194 8.74 22.09 8.87
CA THR A 194 7.62 21.36 8.28
C THR A 194 8.17 20.34 7.29
N ASN A 195 7.98 19.06 7.60
CA ASN A 195 8.44 17.98 6.76
C ASN A 195 7.35 17.64 5.74
N VAL A 196 7.74 17.62 4.46
CA VAL A 196 6.87 17.24 3.34
C VAL A 196 7.50 16.09 2.59
N LEU A 197 6.71 15.09 2.28
CA LEU A 197 7.11 13.94 1.47
C LEU A 197 6.28 13.91 0.18
N ILE A 198 6.96 13.87 -0.96
CA ILE A 198 6.36 13.58 -2.26
C ILE A 198 6.77 12.17 -2.66
N HIS A 199 5.79 11.33 -3.01
CA HIS A 199 6.03 10.00 -3.54
C HIS A 199 5.55 9.91 -5.00
N ILE A 200 6.43 9.43 -5.88
CA ILE A 200 6.24 9.40 -7.33
C ILE A 200 6.56 8.00 -7.84
N ARG A 201 5.58 7.32 -8.43
CA ARG A 201 5.75 5.99 -9.00
C ARG A 201 5.88 6.08 -10.51
N GLN A 202 7.01 5.62 -11.04
CA GLN A 202 7.37 5.60 -12.47
C GLN A 202 7.87 4.21 -12.94
N GLY A 203 8.07 3.26 -12.04
CA GLY A 203 8.69 1.97 -12.42
C GLY A 203 7.78 1.03 -13.20
N ASP A 204 6.45 1.14 -13.05
CA ASP A 204 5.50 0.25 -13.72
C ASP A 204 4.18 0.91 -14.16
N THR A 205 4.07 2.22 -13.97
CA THR A 205 2.99 3.08 -14.46
C THR A 205 3.61 4.43 -14.85
N ALA A 206 4.18 4.51 -16.05
CA ALA A 206 4.91 5.69 -16.52
C ALA A 206 4.60 5.99 -17.98
N VAL A 207 4.95 7.21 -18.41
CA VAL A 207 5.15 7.53 -19.82
C VAL A 207 6.62 7.92 -19.98
N VAL A 208 7.33 7.17 -20.82
CA VAL A 208 8.74 7.42 -21.12
C VAL A 208 8.82 8.26 -22.38
N LYS A 209 9.48 9.42 -22.29
CA LYS A 209 9.90 10.19 -23.46
C LYS A 209 11.21 9.60 -24.00
N THR A 210 11.22 9.12 -25.24
CA THR A 210 12.37 8.45 -25.85
C THR A 210 13.35 9.46 -26.48
N PRO A 211 14.60 9.04 -26.77
CA PRO A 211 15.59 9.89 -27.43
C PRO A 211 15.17 10.37 -28.83
N TRP A 212 14.39 9.56 -29.56
CA TRP A 212 13.82 9.91 -30.86
C TRP A 212 12.51 10.73 -30.77
N ASN A 213 12.24 11.35 -29.62
CA ASN A 213 11.08 12.22 -29.37
C ASN A 213 9.71 11.54 -29.50
N ALA A 214 9.61 10.27 -29.14
CA ALA A 214 8.33 9.60 -28.95
C ALA A 214 7.97 9.46 -27.47
N TYR A 215 6.71 9.15 -27.20
CA TYR A 215 6.16 8.87 -25.88
C TYR A 215 5.63 7.44 -25.83
N ILE A 216 6.14 6.66 -24.88
CA ILE A 216 5.79 5.26 -24.73
C ILE A 216 5.18 5.04 -23.34
N PRO A 217 3.86 4.74 -23.26
CA PRO A 217 3.23 4.42 -21.99
C PRO A 217 3.61 2.99 -21.56
N VAL A 218 3.88 2.85 -20.27
CA VAL A 218 4.17 1.57 -19.62
C VAL A 218 3.17 1.37 -18.49
N ASP A 219 2.30 0.36 -18.63
CA ASP A 219 1.53 -0.23 -17.52
C ASP A 219 1.75 -1.74 -17.51
N LYS A 220 2.39 -2.25 -16.46
CA LYS A 220 2.64 -3.70 -16.33
C LYS A 220 1.35 -4.54 -16.33
N ARG A 221 0.19 -3.95 -16.03
CA ARG A 221 -1.13 -4.61 -16.04
C ARG A 221 -1.79 -4.57 -17.42
N ARG A 222 -1.31 -3.73 -18.33
CA ARG A 222 -1.79 -3.54 -19.70
C ARG A 222 -0.60 -3.50 -20.66
N PRO A 223 0.11 -4.63 -20.86
CA PRO A 223 1.25 -4.65 -21.78
C PRO A 223 0.86 -4.32 -23.23
N ASP A 224 -0.43 -4.45 -23.57
CA ASP A 224 -1.02 -4.01 -24.84
C ASP A 224 -0.93 -2.49 -25.06
N TYR A 225 -0.63 -1.69 -24.03
CA TYR A 225 -0.47 -0.24 -24.17
C TYR A 225 0.90 0.15 -24.71
N LEU A 226 1.86 -0.77 -24.70
CA LEU A 226 3.23 -0.52 -25.12
C LEU A 226 3.31 -0.20 -26.61
N THR A 227 3.13 1.07 -26.93
CA THR A 227 3.01 1.60 -28.29
C THR A 227 3.73 2.93 -28.38
N GLU A 228 4.21 3.26 -29.58
CA GLU A 228 4.81 4.56 -29.84
C GLU A 228 3.73 5.62 -30.10
N ASN A 229 3.89 6.79 -29.48
CA ASN A 229 3.02 7.95 -29.67
C ASN A 229 3.88 9.20 -29.92
N HIS A 230 3.45 10.12 -30.78
CA HIS A 230 4.24 11.30 -31.12
C HIS A 230 4.03 12.45 -30.12
N ARG A 231 2.90 12.44 -29.43
CA ARG A 231 2.55 13.43 -28.40
C ARG A 231 2.06 12.76 -27.14
N LEU A 232 2.20 13.43 -26.01
CA LEU A 232 1.68 12.94 -24.73
C LEU A 232 0.15 12.92 -24.75
N GLU A 233 -0.45 13.89 -25.42
CA GLU A 233 -1.90 14.04 -25.58
C GLU A 233 -2.52 12.83 -26.30
N ASP A 234 -1.81 12.25 -27.27
CA ASP A 234 -2.25 11.05 -28.01
C ASP A 234 -2.50 9.87 -27.06
N ILE A 235 -1.68 9.73 -26.00
CA ILE A 235 -1.85 8.71 -24.96
C ILE A 235 -3.10 9.02 -24.15
N THR A 236 -3.30 10.28 -23.77
CA THR A 236 -4.46 10.68 -22.97
C THR A 236 -5.79 10.51 -23.70
N GLU A 237 -5.82 10.75 -25.02
CA GLU A 237 -7.00 10.55 -25.86
C GLU A 237 -7.23 9.08 -26.23
N ARG A 238 -6.18 8.29 -26.41
CA ARG A 238 -6.33 6.88 -26.82
C ARG A 238 -6.82 5.99 -25.70
N TYR A 239 -6.46 6.30 -24.46
CA TYR A 239 -6.70 5.44 -23.30
C TYR A 239 -7.67 6.10 -22.31
N PHE A 240 -8.94 6.29 -22.68
CA PHE A 240 -10.00 6.83 -21.80
C PHE A 240 -10.40 5.89 -20.62
N ASP A 241 -9.47 5.13 -20.06
CA ASP A 241 -9.67 4.26 -18.91
C ASP A 241 -8.85 4.71 -17.69
N LYS A 242 -8.86 3.89 -16.63
CA LYS A 242 -8.17 4.18 -15.36
C LYS A 242 -6.67 4.45 -15.51
N PHE A 243 -6.05 4.12 -16.64
CA PHE A 243 -4.63 4.38 -16.88
C PHE A 243 -4.35 5.87 -17.13
N VAL A 244 -5.14 6.56 -17.97
CA VAL A 244 -4.91 7.99 -18.24
C VAL A 244 -5.19 8.86 -17.02
N ASP A 245 -6.20 8.48 -16.23
CA ASP A 245 -6.47 9.05 -14.91
C ASP A 245 -5.25 8.95 -13.95
N SER A 246 -4.27 8.10 -14.28
CA SER A 246 -3.11 7.76 -13.47
C SER A 246 -1.77 8.22 -14.03
N ILE A 247 -1.72 8.90 -15.18
CA ILE A 247 -0.45 9.44 -15.69
C ILE A 247 -0.13 10.72 -14.91
N PHE A 248 0.88 10.63 -14.06
CA PHE A 248 1.50 11.75 -13.38
C PHE A 248 2.99 11.70 -13.63
N THR A 249 3.56 12.79 -14.08
CA THR A 249 5.00 12.97 -14.31
C THR A 249 5.66 13.64 -13.10
N PRO A 250 6.99 13.57 -12.91
CA PRO A 250 7.68 14.34 -11.88
C PRO A 250 7.37 15.84 -11.95
N GLU A 251 7.23 16.39 -13.16
CA GLU A 251 6.90 17.81 -13.38
C GLU A 251 5.50 18.19 -12.84
N ASP A 252 4.53 17.28 -12.91
CA ASP A 252 3.20 17.49 -12.34
C ASP A 252 3.27 17.71 -10.82
N TYR A 253 4.03 16.86 -10.12
CA TYR A 253 4.25 17.01 -8.68
C TYR A 253 5.03 18.27 -8.33
N TYR A 254 6.06 18.59 -9.12
CA TYR A 254 6.87 19.79 -8.94
C TYR A 254 6.02 21.06 -9.10
N THR A 255 5.22 21.14 -10.16
CA THR A 255 4.32 22.28 -10.44
C THR A 255 3.27 22.44 -9.35
N PHE A 256 2.64 21.34 -8.94
CA PHE A 256 1.68 21.35 -7.84
C PHE A 256 2.34 21.84 -6.54
N TRP A 257 3.50 21.28 -6.20
CA TRP A 257 4.22 21.62 -4.97
C TRP A 257 4.66 23.07 -4.94
N THR A 258 5.29 23.58 -5.99
CA THR A 258 5.76 24.97 -6.07
C THR A 258 4.61 25.98 -6.03
N SER A 259 3.40 25.57 -6.44
CA SER A 259 2.19 26.37 -6.31
C SER A 259 1.60 26.33 -4.90
N LEU A 260 1.69 25.20 -4.20
CA LEU A 260 1.19 25.02 -2.82
C LEU A 260 2.15 25.61 -1.76
N ALA A 261 3.46 25.41 -1.92
CA ALA A 261 4.48 25.75 -0.94
C ALA A 261 4.42 27.19 -0.42
N PRO A 262 4.16 28.23 -1.25
CA PRO A 262 4.03 29.61 -0.77
C PRO A 262 2.93 29.82 0.28
N TYR A 263 1.92 28.96 0.32
CA TYR A 263 0.84 29.03 1.31
C TYR A 263 1.18 28.34 2.62
N ILE A 264 2.24 27.52 2.65
CA ILE A 264 2.73 26.83 3.85
C ILE A 264 3.78 27.74 4.49
N GLN A 265 3.35 28.59 5.43
CA GLN A 265 4.15 29.68 6.05
C GLN A 265 5.21 29.20 7.07
N ASN A 266 5.95 28.14 6.76
CA ASN A 266 6.97 27.56 7.64
C ASN A 266 8.28 27.33 6.89
N ASP A 267 9.39 27.12 7.62
CA ASP A 267 10.59 26.52 7.03
C ASP A 267 10.28 25.07 6.64
N ILE A 268 10.64 24.68 5.42
CA ILE A 268 10.23 23.40 4.82
C ILE A 268 11.47 22.54 4.58
N GLN A 269 11.31 21.25 4.88
CA GLN A 269 12.15 20.21 4.31
C GLN A 269 11.31 19.33 3.40
N LEU A 270 11.74 19.18 2.15
CA LEU A 270 11.06 18.36 1.17
C LEU A 270 11.87 17.08 0.90
N LYS A 271 11.24 15.92 1.02
CA LYS A 271 11.78 14.65 0.52
C LYS A 271 10.98 14.14 -0.65
N VAL A 272 11.65 13.78 -1.74
CA VAL A 272 11.04 13.21 -2.94
C VAL A 272 11.53 11.78 -3.10
N PHE A 273 10.61 10.83 -3.13
CA PHE A 273 10.91 9.41 -3.31
C PHE A 273 10.29 8.89 -4.61
N SER A 274 11.05 8.11 -5.37
CA SER A 274 10.54 7.42 -6.55
C SER A 274 11.21 6.07 -6.77
N ASP A 275 10.47 5.12 -7.34
CA ASP A 275 11.02 3.86 -7.87
C ASP A 275 11.77 4.06 -9.20
N GLY A 276 11.74 5.27 -9.78
CA GLY A 276 12.47 5.62 -10.99
C GLY A 276 11.92 4.98 -12.26
N TYR A 277 12.57 5.25 -13.39
CA TYR A 277 12.13 4.80 -14.71
C TYR A 277 12.82 3.52 -15.19
N GLN A 278 13.82 3.00 -14.47
CA GLN A 278 14.63 1.88 -14.94
C GLN A 278 13.79 0.65 -15.32
N ARG A 279 12.81 0.28 -14.50
CA ARG A 279 11.89 -0.83 -14.79
C ARG A 279 10.94 -0.54 -15.95
N ALA A 280 10.57 0.72 -16.17
CA ALA A 280 9.77 1.12 -17.32
C ALA A 280 10.59 0.99 -18.62
N ILE A 281 11.86 1.42 -18.60
CA ILE A 281 12.78 1.22 -19.72
C ILE A 281 12.99 -0.27 -20.00
N ASP A 282 13.17 -1.10 -18.97
CA ASP A 282 13.27 -2.55 -19.14
C ASP A 282 12.00 -3.15 -19.74
N ALA A 283 10.82 -2.65 -19.39
CA ALA A 283 9.57 -3.10 -20.00
C ALA A 283 9.50 -2.75 -21.49
N ILE A 284 9.99 -1.56 -21.88
CA ILE A 284 10.06 -1.11 -23.27
C ILE A 284 11.04 -1.99 -24.07
N LEU A 285 12.26 -2.19 -23.55
CA LEU A 285 13.29 -3.02 -24.19
C LEU A 285 12.83 -4.47 -24.39
N ASN A 286 12.07 -5.00 -23.43
CA ASN A 286 11.53 -6.37 -23.47
C ASN A 286 10.16 -6.47 -24.18
N GLY A 287 9.65 -5.39 -24.76
CA GLY A 287 8.34 -5.34 -25.43
C GLY A 287 8.17 -6.32 -26.60
N GLY A 288 9.29 -6.74 -27.20
CA GLY A 288 9.31 -7.77 -28.23
C GLY A 288 8.46 -7.40 -29.45
N ARG A 289 7.46 -8.22 -29.77
CA ARG A 289 6.58 -8.00 -30.95
C ARG A 289 5.58 -6.87 -30.79
N LEU A 290 5.25 -6.46 -29.55
CA LEU A 290 4.26 -5.40 -29.29
C LEU A 290 4.80 -4.02 -29.67
N LEU A 291 6.09 -3.83 -29.45
CA LEU A 291 6.82 -2.61 -29.78
C LEU A 291 8.14 -3.03 -30.46
N PRO A 292 8.13 -3.28 -31.78
CA PRO A 292 9.33 -3.68 -32.50
C PRO A 292 10.30 -2.50 -32.58
N LEU A 293 11.36 -2.56 -31.77
CA LEU A 293 12.44 -1.56 -31.76
C LEU A 293 13.59 -1.99 -32.67
N THR A 294 14.17 -1.02 -33.38
CA THR A 294 15.44 -1.22 -34.09
C THR A 294 16.60 -1.41 -33.10
N GLU A 295 17.72 -1.99 -33.56
CA GLU A 295 18.91 -2.14 -32.71
C GLU A 295 19.48 -0.77 -32.25
N GLU A 296 19.36 0.26 -33.10
CA GLU A 296 19.71 1.63 -32.75
C GLU A 296 18.83 2.17 -31.62
N GLN A 297 17.51 2.04 -31.72
CA GLN A 297 16.57 2.46 -30.67
C GLN A 297 16.82 1.74 -29.34
N LYS A 298 17.14 0.43 -29.39
CA LYS A 298 17.50 -0.34 -28.18
C LYS A 298 18.79 0.17 -27.55
N HIS A 299 19.79 0.49 -28.37
CA HIS A 299 21.04 1.07 -27.89
C HIS A 299 20.80 2.43 -27.22
N GLU A 300 20.06 3.33 -27.88
CA GLU A 300 19.69 4.64 -27.34
C GLU A 300 18.93 4.55 -26.01
N LEU A 301 17.95 3.65 -25.90
CA LEU A 301 17.22 3.42 -24.64
C LEU A 301 18.12 2.87 -23.53
N THR A 302 19.08 2.00 -23.87
CA THR A 302 20.04 1.45 -22.90
C THR A 302 20.95 2.56 -22.34
N VAL A 303 21.40 3.48 -23.20
CA VAL A 303 22.14 4.68 -22.77
C VAL A 303 21.25 5.58 -21.90
N GLN A 304 20.02 5.85 -22.36
CA GLN A 304 19.05 6.67 -21.63
C GLN A 304 18.74 6.11 -20.24
N LYS A 305 18.64 4.79 -20.09
CA LYS A 305 18.34 4.10 -18.81
C LYS A 305 19.21 4.58 -17.65
N SER A 306 20.48 4.91 -17.92
CA SER A 306 21.43 5.32 -16.88
C SER A 306 21.23 6.77 -16.41
N ASN A 307 20.61 7.62 -17.22
CA ASN A 307 20.51 9.07 -16.98
C ASN A 307 19.07 9.56 -16.77
N ILE A 308 18.07 8.79 -17.23
CA ILE A 308 16.66 9.22 -17.26
C ILE A 308 16.14 9.70 -15.90
N ASP A 309 16.55 9.06 -14.81
CA ASP A 309 16.12 9.44 -13.46
C ASP A 309 16.69 10.81 -13.08
N SER A 310 17.98 11.06 -13.32
CA SER A 310 18.60 12.37 -13.10
C SER A 310 17.97 13.46 -13.96
N ASP A 311 17.72 13.16 -15.23
CA ASP A 311 17.18 14.13 -16.18
C ASP A 311 15.73 14.51 -15.84
N THR A 312 14.90 13.51 -15.53
CA THR A 312 13.46 13.73 -15.30
C THR A 312 13.18 14.35 -13.92
N PHE A 313 14.02 14.09 -12.92
CA PHE A 313 13.85 14.65 -11.57
C PHE A 313 14.65 15.95 -11.35
N GLN A 314 15.32 16.47 -12.38
CA GLN A 314 16.11 17.71 -12.30
C GLN A 314 15.31 18.91 -11.77
N CYS A 315 13.99 18.97 -12.03
CA CYS A 315 13.13 20.03 -11.51
C CYS A 315 13.17 20.13 -9.99
N PHE A 316 13.23 19.00 -9.27
CA PHE A 316 13.34 18.99 -7.81
C PHE A 316 14.75 19.33 -7.30
N HIS A 317 15.81 18.99 -8.04
CA HIS A 317 17.19 19.35 -7.67
C HIS A 317 17.44 20.86 -7.65
N ARG A 318 16.58 21.65 -8.32
CA ARG A 318 16.62 23.12 -8.29
C ARG A 318 16.11 23.71 -6.96
N LEU A 319 15.43 22.92 -6.14
CA LEU A 319 14.91 23.35 -4.84
C LEU A 319 15.98 23.06 -3.76
N ALA A 320 16.58 24.11 -3.20
CA ALA A 320 17.66 23.98 -2.21
C ALA A 320 17.27 23.22 -0.92
N TYR A 321 15.97 23.11 -0.65
CA TYR A 321 15.40 22.42 0.51
C TYR A 321 14.85 21.02 0.18
N ALA A 322 15.06 20.53 -1.04
CA ALA A 322 14.60 19.22 -1.49
C ALA A 322 15.74 18.19 -1.50
N GLU A 323 15.44 16.99 -0.99
CA GLU A 323 16.28 15.80 -1.09
C GLU A 323 15.54 14.76 -1.94
N CYS A 324 16.19 14.23 -2.97
CA CYS A 324 15.58 13.24 -3.87
C CYS A 324 16.27 11.88 -3.69
N ALA A 325 15.46 10.84 -3.46
CA ALA A 325 15.87 9.45 -3.47
C ALA A 325 15.11 8.72 -4.58
N VAL A 326 15.77 8.53 -5.73
CA VAL A 326 15.19 7.94 -6.94
C VAL A 326 15.85 6.58 -7.20
N GLY A 327 15.04 5.57 -7.46
CA GLY A 327 15.45 4.20 -7.74
C GLY A 327 15.03 3.21 -6.65
N GLU A 328 15.01 1.93 -7.02
CA GLU A 328 14.60 0.84 -6.13
C GLU A 328 15.81 0.28 -5.35
N SER A 329 15.83 0.49 -4.04
CA SER A 329 16.67 -0.24 -3.09
C SER A 329 15.89 -0.46 -1.79
N ALA A 330 16.29 -1.42 -0.95
CA ALA A 330 15.59 -1.61 0.32
C ALA A 330 15.93 -0.51 1.33
N HIS A 331 17.15 0.05 1.31
CA HIS A 331 17.45 1.30 2.01
C HIS A 331 16.50 2.43 1.63
N SER A 332 16.27 2.67 0.33
CA SER A 332 15.30 3.68 -0.15
C SER A 332 13.88 3.39 0.33
N LEU A 333 13.48 2.11 0.36
CA LEU A 333 12.18 1.71 0.90
C LEU A 333 12.06 2.00 2.41
N TYR A 334 13.09 1.68 3.20
CA TYR A 334 13.10 1.95 4.63
C TYR A 334 13.10 3.46 4.92
N GLN A 335 13.88 4.25 4.17
CA GLN A 335 13.84 5.70 4.23
C GLN A 335 12.46 6.26 3.88
N LEU A 336 11.82 5.75 2.83
CA LEU A 336 10.48 6.17 2.43
C LEU A 336 9.46 5.88 3.52
N VAL A 337 9.51 4.68 4.11
CA VAL A 337 8.58 4.27 5.18
C VAL A 337 8.82 5.06 6.46
N ASP A 338 10.07 5.20 6.94
CA ASP A 338 10.41 6.03 8.11
C ASP A 338 9.97 7.48 7.90
N SER A 339 10.23 8.03 6.70
CA SER A 339 9.86 9.41 6.37
C SER A 339 8.35 9.59 6.35
N ALA A 340 7.61 8.67 5.72
CA ALA A 340 6.14 8.74 5.68
C ALA A 340 5.52 8.70 7.07
N LEU A 341 6.06 7.91 8.00
CA LEU A 341 5.52 7.80 9.36
C LEU A 341 5.81 9.02 10.26
N ARG A 342 6.75 9.89 9.85
CA ARG A 342 7.31 10.96 10.68
C ARG A 342 7.20 12.36 10.07
N THR A 343 6.72 12.45 8.83
CA THR A 343 6.48 13.72 8.13
C THR A 343 5.17 14.38 8.56
N ASP A 344 4.99 15.65 8.21
CA ASP A 344 3.74 16.38 8.47
C ASP A 344 2.74 16.22 7.32
N ILE A 345 3.25 16.21 6.09
CA ILE A 345 2.45 16.16 4.85
C ILE A 345 3.04 15.11 3.92
N ILE A 346 2.16 14.32 3.31
CA ILE A 346 2.45 13.40 2.22
C ILE A 346 1.66 13.86 0.99
N ILE A 347 2.31 13.91 -0.16
CA ILE A 347 1.70 14.16 -1.46
C ILE A 347 1.94 12.93 -2.33
N THR A 348 0.86 12.38 -2.89
CA THR A 348 0.88 11.16 -3.71
C THR A 348 -0.26 11.19 -4.73
N ALA A 349 -0.14 10.50 -5.86
CA ALA A 349 -1.27 10.35 -6.78
C ALA A 349 -2.23 9.23 -6.36
N ALA A 350 -3.47 9.31 -6.84
CA ALA A 350 -4.55 8.38 -6.57
C ALA A 350 -4.22 6.91 -6.91
N GLN A 351 -3.41 6.65 -7.94
CA GLN A 351 -2.98 5.29 -8.29
C GLN A 351 -1.96 4.70 -7.30
N GLN A 352 -1.29 5.54 -6.53
CA GLN A 352 -0.23 5.14 -5.62
C GLN A 352 -0.79 4.90 -4.23
N ARG A 353 -1.32 3.68 -4.03
CA ARG A 353 -2.08 3.34 -2.81
C ARG A 353 -1.20 2.88 -1.65
N MET A 354 0.12 2.76 -1.82
CA MET A 354 1.03 2.23 -0.80
C MET A 354 1.05 3.11 0.46
N LEU A 355 1.41 4.40 0.33
CA LEU A 355 1.47 5.30 1.48
C LEU A 355 0.09 5.55 2.12
N PRO A 356 -1.00 5.76 1.35
CA PRO A 356 -2.34 5.80 1.93
C PRO A 356 -2.67 4.59 2.82
N LYS A 357 -2.34 3.36 2.36
CA LYS A 357 -2.51 2.13 3.16
C LYS A 357 -1.62 2.10 4.39
N LEU A 358 -0.36 2.50 4.26
CA LEU A 358 0.58 2.57 5.37
C LEU A 358 0.05 3.51 6.47
N ILE A 359 -0.29 4.75 6.11
CA ILE A 359 -0.76 5.77 7.05
C ILE A 359 -2.09 5.37 7.68
N ALA A 360 -3.03 4.81 6.91
CA ALA A 360 -4.30 4.35 7.46
C ALA A 360 -4.14 3.28 8.57
N ASN A 361 -3.11 2.42 8.50
CA ASN A 361 -2.84 1.41 9.52
C ASN A 361 -2.01 1.94 10.69
N TYR A 362 -0.93 2.67 10.41
CA TYR A 362 0.02 3.06 11.44
C TYR A 362 -0.47 4.24 12.26
N VAL A 363 -0.91 5.28 11.58
CA VAL A 363 -1.25 6.53 12.24
C VAL A 363 -2.71 6.73 11.94
N PRO A 364 -3.70 6.15 12.65
CA PRO A 364 -5.12 6.29 12.29
C PRO A 364 -5.70 7.69 12.57
N LYS A 365 -5.01 8.52 13.37
CA LYS A 365 -5.39 9.88 13.73
C LYS A 365 -4.19 10.82 13.72
N GLY A 366 -4.42 12.10 13.42
CA GLY A 366 -3.39 13.12 13.34
C GLY A 366 -2.50 13.00 12.11
N LYS A 367 -1.37 13.72 12.16
CA LYS A 367 -0.36 13.78 11.09
C LYS A 367 0.27 12.41 10.80
N PRO A 368 0.67 12.15 9.54
CA PRO A 368 0.68 13.08 8.40
C PRO A 368 -0.69 13.33 7.78
N TYR A 369 -0.89 14.52 7.22
CA TYR A 369 -1.96 14.77 6.24
C TYR A 369 -1.54 14.16 4.89
N VAL A 370 -2.50 13.55 4.18
CA VAL A 370 -2.23 12.87 2.91
C VAL A 370 -3.00 13.58 1.80
N ILE A 371 -2.29 14.37 1.01
CA ILE A 371 -2.80 14.99 -0.21
C ILE A 371 -2.74 13.95 -1.33
N VAL A 372 -3.91 13.59 -1.85
CA VAL A 372 -4.08 12.59 -2.92
C VAL A 372 -4.49 13.30 -4.20
N LEU A 373 -3.56 13.37 -5.15
CA LEU A 373 -3.75 14.02 -6.44
C LEU A 373 -4.56 13.12 -7.39
N TYR A 374 -5.52 13.70 -8.11
CA TYR A 374 -6.28 13.05 -9.18
C TYR A 374 -6.52 14.03 -10.34
N ARG A 375 -6.82 13.55 -11.55
CA ARG A 375 -7.20 14.40 -12.70
C ARG A 375 -8.70 14.33 -13.00
N ASN A 376 -9.21 13.11 -13.22
CA ASN A 376 -10.59 12.92 -13.67
C ASN A 376 -11.51 12.45 -12.54
N VAL A 377 -11.30 11.22 -12.05
CA VAL A 377 -12.16 10.61 -11.04
C VAL A 377 -11.52 10.71 -9.66
N MET A 378 -12.24 11.31 -8.71
CA MET A 378 -11.83 11.32 -7.31
C MET A 378 -11.75 9.86 -6.79
N PRO A 379 -10.65 9.46 -6.13
CA PRO A 379 -10.50 8.08 -5.70
C PRO A 379 -11.45 7.71 -4.55
N ASP A 380 -11.99 6.49 -4.60
CA ASP A 380 -12.74 5.87 -3.50
C ASP A 380 -11.77 5.03 -2.65
N TYR A 381 -11.41 5.54 -1.47
CA TYR A 381 -10.51 4.87 -0.52
C TYR A 381 -11.26 4.24 0.66
N SER A 382 -12.57 3.99 0.55
CA SER A 382 -13.38 3.38 1.62
C SER A 382 -12.94 1.97 2.05
N ASP A 383 -12.12 1.28 1.26
CA ASP A 383 -11.49 0.00 1.62
C ASP A 383 -10.16 0.19 2.37
N ILE A 384 -9.55 1.37 2.30
CA ILE A 384 -8.30 1.75 2.99
C ILE A 384 -8.61 2.50 4.28
N THR A 385 -9.41 3.56 4.19
CA THR A 385 -9.68 4.46 5.29
C THR A 385 -10.82 3.92 6.14
N GLY A 386 -10.70 4.07 7.47
CA GLY A 386 -11.84 3.92 8.37
C GLY A 386 -12.88 5.02 8.17
N ALA A 387 -13.82 5.13 9.11
CA ALA A 387 -14.83 6.20 9.09
C ALA A 387 -14.23 7.62 9.16
N ASP A 388 -12.99 7.78 9.64
CA ASP A 388 -12.29 9.06 9.71
C ASP A 388 -11.38 9.27 8.50
N THR A 389 -11.80 10.15 7.60
CA THR A 389 -11.09 10.54 6.37
C THR A 389 -10.55 11.97 6.44
N SER A 390 -10.67 12.64 7.59
CA SER A 390 -10.43 14.08 7.75
C SER A 390 -9.05 14.54 7.26
N ARG A 391 -8.03 13.71 7.37
CA ARG A 391 -6.66 14.02 6.91
C ARG A 391 -6.35 13.72 5.43
N PHE A 392 -7.22 12.96 4.76
CA PHE A 392 -7.05 12.64 3.35
C PHE A 392 -7.66 13.78 2.54
N ILE A 393 -6.81 14.53 1.85
CA ILE A 393 -7.18 15.71 1.07
C ILE A 393 -7.11 15.32 -0.40
N TYR A 394 -8.26 15.03 -1.00
CA TYR A 394 -8.35 14.70 -2.43
C TYR A 394 -8.32 15.99 -3.25
N VAL A 395 -7.38 16.09 -4.18
CA VAL A 395 -7.15 17.32 -4.96
C VAL A 395 -7.14 17.01 -6.44
N ASN A 396 -7.99 17.71 -7.19
CA ASN A 396 -7.88 17.73 -8.64
C ASN A 396 -6.64 18.57 -9.01
N ILE A 397 -5.61 17.94 -9.58
CA ILE A 397 -4.35 18.62 -9.90
C ILE A 397 -4.50 19.72 -10.95
N ASP A 398 -5.49 19.59 -11.85
CA ASP A 398 -5.75 20.56 -12.93
C ASP A 398 -6.57 21.77 -12.43
N LYS A 399 -7.22 21.64 -11.27
CA LYS A 399 -8.03 22.69 -10.65
C LYS A 399 -7.86 22.69 -9.11
N PRO A 400 -6.64 22.95 -8.59
CA PRO A 400 -6.37 22.88 -7.17
C PRO A 400 -6.95 24.09 -6.42
N ASP A 401 -7.67 23.83 -5.32
CA ASP A 401 -8.08 24.86 -4.37
C ASP A 401 -7.06 24.94 -3.21
N PHE A 402 -5.99 25.71 -3.41
CA PHE A 402 -4.91 25.83 -2.43
C PHE A 402 -5.34 26.42 -1.10
N GLN A 403 -6.34 27.30 -1.09
CA GLN A 403 -6.84 27.89 0.16
C GLN A 403 -7.54 26.83 1.01
N ASN A 404 -8.40 26.01 0.41
CA ASN A 404 -9.05 24.90 1.10
C ASN A 404 -8.04 23.84 1.56
N ILE A 405 -7.04 23.50 0.74
CA ILE A 405 -5.96 22.58 1.14
C ILE A 405 -5.29 23.10 2.42
N VAL A 406 -4.89 24.37 2.44
CA VAL A 406 -4.19 24.99 3.58
C VAL A 406 -5.08 25.11 4.81
N ALA A 407 -6.37 25.42 4.63
CA ALA A 407 -7.34 25.42 5.73
C ALA A 407 -7.40 24.05 6.42
N ARG A 408 -7.51 22.97 5.63
CA ARG A 408 -7.53 21.59 6.15
C ARG A 408 -6.23 21.17 6.81
N LEU A 409 -5.07 21.65 6.32
CA LEU A 409 -3.78 21.40 6.97
C LEU A 409 -3.64 22.09 8.34
N LYS A 410 -4.48 23.08 8.65
CA LYS A 410 -4.49 23.82 9.93
C LYS A 410 -5.54 23.30 10.91
N GLU A 411 -6.46 22.44 10.49
CA GLU A 411 -7.45 21.78 11.36
C GLU A 411 -6.75 20.74 12.25
N THR A 412 -6.26 21.19 13.42
CA THR A 412 -5.63 20.35 14.45
C THR A 412 -6.63 19.77 15.43
#